data_AF-A0A3C0KQ69-F1
#
_entry.id   AF-A0A3C0KQ69-F1
#
_cell.length_a   1.000
_cell.length_b   1.000
_cell.length_c   1.000
_cell.angle_alpha   90.00
_cell.angle_beta   90.00
_cell.angle_gamma   90.00
#
_symmetry.space_group_name_H-M   'P 1'
#
loop_
_entity.id
_entity.type
_entity.pdbx_description
1 polymer ?
#
loop_
_entity_poly.entity_id
_entity_poly.type
_entity_poly.pdbx_seq_one_letter_code
_entity_poly.pdbx_strand_id
1 'polypeptide(L)'
;MAVTTGPMPEKPTIGKRRAEIIGVICFAAGLFLILCLGSYNPQDPSFTRFLPGEVKVHNLIGTFGAYTSDSLFRLIGLSAFFLPVVFFICSFKFFLNGAFRITMPHLGGALLFLLSFSGLSALVVQQVSIYEIPLRAGGLLGEAVHFYLTYYFNLAGTSILLLLMMILAFMLMIHLSLVSIAHWF
;
A
#
# COMPACT_ATOMS: atom_id res chain seq x y z
N MET A 1 3.77 48.68 -36.14
CA MET A 1 4.33 47.57 -35.33
C MET A 1 3.24 47.07 -34.41
N ALA A 2 2.64 45.92 -34.70
CA ALA A 2 1.63 45.31 -33.85
C ALA A 2 2.34 44.44 -32.80
N VAL A 3 2.20 44.79 -31.52
CA VAL A 3 2.72 44.02 -30.40
C VAL A 3 1.80 42.82 -30.21
N THR A 4 2.25 41.63 -30.62
CA THR A 4 1.57 40.36 -30.34
C THR A 4 1.71 40.06 -28.85
N THR A 5 0.66 40.36 -28.07
CA THR A 5 0.56 39.88 -26.68
C THR A 5 0.45 38.36 -26.71
N GLY A 6 1.51 37.66 -26.35
CA GLY A 6 1.49 36.21 -26.18
C GLY A 6 0.44 35.79 -25.14
N PRO A 7 -0.05 34.54 -25.19
CA PRO A 7 -1.06 34.07 -24.25
C PRO A 7 -0.55 34.23 -22.81
N MET A 8 -1.32 34.94 -21.99
CA MET A 8 -1.05 35.11 -20.57
C MET A 8 -1.05 33.74 -19.88
N PRO A 9 -0.10 33.45 -18.97
CA PRO A 9 -0.07 32.17 -18.27
C PRO A 9 -1.40 31.94 -17.52
N GLU A 10 -2.07 30.84 -17.83
CA GLU A 10 -3.36 30.49 -17.25
C GLU A 10 -3.22 30.29 -15.74
N LYS A 11 -3.95 31.09 -14.96
CA LYS A 11 -3.88 31.05 -13.49
C LYS A 11 -4.47 29.71 -13.01
N PRO A 12 -3.74 28.90 -12.23
CA PRO A 12 -4.24 27.59 -11.82
C PRO A 12 -5.55 27.73 -11.04
N THR A 13 -6.57 26.99 -11.47
CA THR A 13 -7.88 26.97 -10.80
C THR A 13 -7.71 26.38 -9.38
N ILE A 14 -8.57 26.80 -8.43
CA ILE A 14 -8.50 26.36 -7.02
C ILE A 14 -8.52 24.83 -6.90
N GLY A 15 -9.26 24.14 -7.77
CA GLY A 15 -9.31 22.66 -7.82
C GLY A 15 -7.97 22.05 -8.20
N LYS A 16 -7.27 22.61 -9.19
CA LYS A 16 -5.95 22.16 -9.64
C LYS A 16 -4.89 22.29 -8.54
N ARG A 17 -4.86 23.44 -7.85
CA ARG A 17 -3.94 23.68 -6.72
C ARG A 17 -4.17 22.73 -5.55
N ARG A 18 -5.44 22.39 -5.23
CA ARG A 18 -5.76 21.40 -4.19
C ARG A 18 -5.25 20.01 -4.56
N ALA A 19 -5.47 19.58 -5.80
CA ALA A 19 -5.00 18.29 -6.28
C ALA A 19 -3.46 18.20 -6.24
N GLU A 20 -2.75 19.24 -6.65
CA GLU A 20 -1.29 19.31 -6.55
C GLU A 20 -0.80 19.15 -5.09
N ILE A 21 -1.42 19.85 -4.13
CA ILE A 21 -1.07 19.73 -2.70
C ILE A 21 -1.30 18.30 -2.21
N ILE A 22 -2.45 17.70 -2.51
CA ILE A 22 -2.75 16.31 -2.13
C ILE A 22 -1.75 15.35 -2.79
N GLY A 23 -1.41 15.57 -4.07
CA GLY A 23 -0.42 14.79 -4.79
C GLY A 23 0.96 14.81 -4.12
N VAL A 24 1.42 15.97 -3.67
CA VAL A 24 2.69 16.12 -2.92
C VAL A 24 2.62 15.42 -1.57
N ILE A 25 1.51 15.55 -0.84
CA ILE A 25 1.32 14.85 0.45
C ILE A 25 1.35 13.33 0.24
N CYS A 26 0.65 12.82 -0.78
CA CYS A 26 0.68 11.39 -1.11
C CYS A 26 2.08 10.93 -1.49
N PHE A 27 2.83 11.72 -2.27
CA PHE A 27 4.22 11.40 -2.62
C PHE A 27 5.10 11.30 -1.38
N ALA A 28 5.03 12.31 -0.49
CA ALA A 28 5.79 12.34 0.74
C ALA A 28 5.43 11.17 1.67
N ALA A 29 4.15 10.81 1.77
CA ALA A 29 3.69 9.65 2.53
C ALA A 29 4.22 8.32 1.95
N GLY A 30 4.21 8.17 0.62
CA GLY A 30 4.80 7.00 -0.05
C GLY A 30 6.30 6.89 0.19
N LEU A 31 7.03 8.01 0.09
CA LEU A 31 8.46 8.08 0.35
C LEU A 31 8.79 7.78 1.83
N PHE A 32 8.01 8.35 2.74
CA PHE A 32 8.12 8.04 4.17
C PHE A 32 7.95 6.55 4.43
N LEU A 33 6.90 5.92 3.87
CA LEU A 33 6.61 4.51 4.09
C LEU A 33 7.67 3.59 3.48
N ILE A 34 8.15 3.87 2.27
CA ILE A 34 9.19 3.03 1.66
C ILE A 34 10.52 3.13 2.41
N LEU A 35 10.86 4.30 2.95
CA LEU A 35 12.03 4.46 3.82
C LEU A 35 11.86 3.71 5.13
N CYS A 36 10.71 3.83 5.79
CA CYS A 36 10.39 3.07 7.00
C CYS A 36 10.53 1.56 6.78
N LEU A 37 9.87 1.03 5.72
CA LEU A 37 9.82 -0.41 5.45
C LEU A 37 11.14 -0.95 4.89
N GLY A 38 11.78 -0.21 3.98
CA GLY A 38 13.04 -0.62 3.34
C GLY A 38 14.25 -0.58 4.27
N SER A 39 14.18 0.19 5.36
CA SER A 39 15.19 0.22 6.41
C SER A 39 14.75 -0.46 7.71
N TYR A 40 13.74 -1.33 7.64
CA TYR A 40 13.29 -2.09 8.79
C TYR A 40 14.40 -2.97 9.36
N ASN A 41 14.58 -2.88 10.68
CA ASN A 41 15.46 -3.74 11.44
C ASN A 41 14.72 -4.30 12.65
N PRO A 42 14.57 -5.63 12.80
CA PRO A 42 13.93 -6.24 13.97
C PRO A 42 14.61 -5.94 15.32
N GLN A 43 15.84 -5.43 15.30
CA GLN A 43 16.59 -5.02 16.50
C GLN A 43 16.28 -3.58 16.93
N ASP A 44 15.59 -2.79 16.11
CA ASP A 44 15.18 -1.43 16.46
C ASP A 44 14.06 -1.45 17.53
N PRO A 45 13.88 -0.35 18.29
CA PRO A 45 12.82 -0.26 19.29
C PRO A 45 11.43 -0.39 18.65
N SER A 46 10.55 -1.13 19.32
CA SER A 46 9.17 -1.35 18.88
C SER A 46 8.21 -1.50 20.06
N PHE A 47 6.91 -1.57 19.78
CA PHE A 47 5.89 -1.73 20.84
C PHE A 47 6.05 -3.03 21.63
N THR A 48 6.69 -4.04 21.04
CA THR A 48 6.92 -5.33 21.70
C THR A 48 8.34 -5.48 22.23
N ARG A 49 9.22 -4.53 21.92
CA ARG A 49 10.62 -4.54 22.32
C ARG A 49 11.02 -3.18 22.85
N PHE A 50 10.99 -3.07 24.18
CA PHE A 50 11.54 -1.92 24.87
C PHE A 50 13.05 -2.07 25.01
N LEU A 51 13.79 -1.05 24.59
CA LEU A 51 15.24 -1.00 24.70
C LEU A 51 15.62 0.13 25.68
N PRO A 52 16.08 -0.19 26.90
CA PRO A 52 16.54 0.83 27.83
C PRO A 52 17.88 1.43 27.37
N GLY A 53 17.98 2.76 27.38
CA GLY A 53 19.20 3.52 27.05
C GLY A 53 19.22 4.16 25.65
N GLU A 54 20.32 4.84 25.30
CA GLU A 54 20.54 5.38 23.95
C GLU A 54 20.91 4.24 22.98
N VAL A 55 19.89 3.63 22.37
CA VAL A 55 20.12 2.65 21.31
C VAL A 55 20.17 3.35 19.96
N LYS A 56 21.21 3.02 19.18
CA LYS A 56 21.32 3.44 17.79
C LYS A 56 20.20 2.81 16.96
N VAL A 57 19.26 3.63 16.51
CA VAL A 57 18.17 3.21 15.61
C VAL A 57 18.71 3.10 14.18
N HIS A 58 18.43 1.98 13.51
CA HIS A 58 18.89 1.70 12.14
C HIS A 58 17.92 2.24 11.09
N ASN A 59 16.64 2.33 11.41
CA ASN A 59 15.63 2.87 10.51
C ASN A 59 15.99 4.29 10.05
N LEU A 60 15.92 4.55 8.75
CA LEU A 60 16.33 5.81 8.12
C LEU A 60 15.47 7.01 8.54
N ILE A 61 14.21 6.76 8.95
CA ILE A 61 13.30 7.77 9.49
C ILE A 61 13.52 7.97 11.01
N GLY A 62 14.31 7.11 11.65
CA GLY A 62 14.55 7.08 13.09
C GLY A 62 13.47 6.29 13.84
N THR A 63 13.34 6.57 15.14
CA THR A 63 12.48 5.80 16.06
C THR A 63 11.05 5.67 15.54
N PHE A 64 10.44 6.76 15.08
CA PHE A 64 9.07 6.72 14.57
C PHE A 64 8.90 5.76 13.38
N GLY A 65 9.89 5.69 12.48
CA GLY A 65 9.89 4.76 11.36
C GLY A 65 10.08 3.30 11.78
N ALA A 66 10.89 3.05 12.80
CA ALA A 66 11.04 1.72 13.39
C ALA A 66 9.71 1.19 13.96
N TYR A 67 9.02 2.00 14.77
CA TYR A 67 7.69 1.62 15.29
C TYR A 67 6.66 1.43 14.18
N THR A 68 6.67 2.30 13.16
CA THR A 68 5.75 2.22 12.03
C THR A 68 5.96 0.94 11.23
N SER A 69 7.21 0.64 10.83
CA SER A 69 7.54 -0.53 10.03
C SER A 69 7.32 -1.84 10.79
N ASP A 70 7.73 -1.95 12.06
CA ASP A 70 7.45 -3.12 12.90
C ASP A 70 5.94 -3.36 13.03
N SER A 71 5.15 -2.32 13.26
CA SER A 71 3.69 -2.44 13.37
C SER A 71 3.06 -2.93 12.07
N LEU A 72 3.45 -2.37 10.92
CA LEU A 72 2.92 -2.77 9.62
C LEU A 72 3.29 -4.22 9.29
N PHE A 73 4.54 -4.62 9.49
CA PHE A 73 4.98 -5.99 9.27
C PHE A 73 4.26 -6.99 10.18
N ARG A 74 4.04 -6.65 11.45
CA ARG A 74 3.30 -7.52 12.37
C ARG A 74 1.83 -7.64 12.03
N LEU A 75 1.19 -6.54 11.65
CA LEU A 75 -0.25 -6.53 11.39
C LEU A 75 -0.60 -7.19 10.05
N ILE A 76 0.10 -6.81 8.98
CA ILE A 76 -0.28 -7.14 7.61
C ILE A 76 0.84 -7.82 6.81
N GLY A 77 2.03 -8.01 7.39
CA GLY A 77 3.12 -8.76 6.78
C GLY A 77 3.69 -8.09 5.53
N LEU A 78 4.05 -8.90 4.52
CA LEU A 78 4.62 -8.44 3.26
C LEU A 78 3.68 -7.53 2.47
N SER A 79 2.36 -7.61 2.72
CA SER A 79 1.40 -6.69 2.09
C SER A 79 1.64 -5.23 2.49
N ALA A 80 2.41 -4.96 3.55
CA ALA A 80 2.82 -3.61 3.94
C ALA A 80 3.53 -2.84 2.80
N PHE A 81 4.29 -3.53 1.94
CA PHE A 81 4.94 -2.93 0.79
C PHE A 81 3.97 -2.42 -0.28
N PHE A 82 2.70 -2.81 -0.23
CA PHE A 82 1.68 -2.29 -1.13
C PHE A 82 1.26 -0.86 -0.77
N LEU A 83 1.29 -0.47 0.51
CA LEU A 83 0.91 0.88 0.93
C LEU A 83 1.71 1.98 0.22
N PRO A 84 3.06 1.97 0.20
CA PRO A 84 3.82 3.01 -0.51
C PRO A 84 3.47 3.04 -2.01
N VAL A 85 3.23 1.89 -2.64
CA VAL A 85 2.80 1.82 -4.05
C VAL A 85 1.46 2.52 -4.27
N VAL A 86 0.47 2.28 -3.40
CA VAL A 86 -0.83 2.98 -3.46
C VAL A 86 -0.65 4.48 -3.33
N PHE A 87 0.17 4.94 -2.39
CA PHE A 87 0.45 6.37 -2.21
C PHE A 87 1.13 7.00 -3.43
N PHE A 88 2.08 6.32 -4.07
CA PHE A 88 2.71 6.79 -5.30
C PHE A 88 1.74 6.83 -6.49
N ILE A 89 0.90 5.79 -6.66
CA ILE A 89 -0.14 5.79 -7.71
C ILE A 89 -1.12 6.94 -7.48
N CYS A 90 -1.60 7.13 -6.24
CA CYS A 90 -2.47 8.25 -5.88
C CYS A 90 -1.82 9.60 -6.20
N SER A 91 -0.55 9.78 -5.80
CA SER A 91 0.22 10.98 -6.10
C SER A 91 0.26 11.29 -7.60
N PHE A 92 0.63 10.29 -8.41
CA PHE A 92 0.72 10.43 -9.85
C PHE A 92 -0.64 10.76 -10.48
N LYS A 93 -1.73 10.12 -10.03
CA LYS A 93 -3.09 10.40 -10.51
C LYS A 93 -3.54 11.82 -10.17
N PHE A 94 -3.20 12.35 -8.99
CA PHE A 94 -3.51 13.72 -8.62
C PHE A 94 -2.71 14.76 -9.43
N PHE A 95 -1.45 14.46 -9.78
CA PHE A 95 -0.66 15.33 -10.65
C PHE A 95 -1.12 15.31 -12.11
N LEU A 96 -1.50 14.14 -12.63
CA LEU A 96 -1.99 13.99 -14.01
C LEU A 96 -3.40 14.56 -14.20
N ASN A 97 -4.29 14.33 -13.24
CA ASN A 97 -5.68 14.72 -13.35
C ASN A 97 -6.12 15.45 -12.08
N GLY A 98 -6.15 16.78 -12.15
CA GLY A 98 -6.58 17.65 -11.04
C GLY A 98 -8.05 17.46 -10.60
N ALA A 99 -8.85 16.72 -11.37
CA ALA A 99 -10.21 16.32 -11.00
C ALA A 99 -10.30 14.87 -10.48
N PHE A 100 -9.17 14.16 -10.34
CA PHE A 100 -9.16 12.81 -9.79
C PHE A 100 -9.74 12.79 -8.37
N ARG A 101 -10.61 11.81 -8.12
CA ARG A 101 -11.19 11.55 -6.80
C ARG A 101 -11.03 10.09 -6.47
N ILE A 102 -10.70 9.82 -5.21
CA ILE A 102 -10.66 8.47 -4.71
C ILE A 102 -12.10 8.05 -4.39
N THR A 103 -12.64 7.11 -5.15
CA THR A 103 -14.00 6.60 -4.98
C THR A 103 -14.02 5.38 -4.06
N MET A 104 -15.15 5.10 -3.40
CA MET A 104 -15.33 3.93 -2.52
C MET A 104 -14.89 2.58 -3.14
N PRO A 105 -15.13 2.27 -4.43
CA PRO A 105 -14.62 1.05 -5.05
C PRO A 105 -13.10 0.94 -5.04
N HIS A 106 -12.37 2.05 -5.17
CA HIS A 106 -10.90 2.03 -5.11
C HIS A 106 -10.42 1.67 -3.70
N LEU A 107 -11.06 2.20 -2.66
CA LEU A 107 -10.76 1.85 -1.27
C LEU A 107 -11.10 0.37 -1.00
N GLY A 108 -12.29 -0.07 -1.43
CA GLY A 108 -12.71 -1.46 -1.31
C GLY A 108 -11.75 -2.41 -2.01
N GLY A 109 -11.32 -2.08 -3.23
CA GLY A 109 -10.33 -2.85 -3.99
C GLY A 109 -8.97 -2.89 -3.27
N ALA A 110 -8.47 -1.76 -2.78
CA ALA A 110 -7.20 -1.73 -2.04
C ALA A 110 -7.25 -2.56 -0.74
N LEU A 111 -8.35 -2.47 0.02
CA LEU A 111 -8.55 -3.27 1.23
C LEU A 111 -8.69 -4.76 0.92
N LEU A 112 -9.44 -5.11 -0.12
CA LEU A 112 -9.61 -6.49 -0.57
C LEU A 112 -8.26 -7.06 -1.03
N PHE A 113 -7.47 -6.28 -1.77
CA PHE A 113 -6.11 -6.66 -2.19
C PHE A 113 -5.21 -6.92 -0.99
N LEU A 114 -5.19 -6.02 -0.02
CA LEU A 114 -4.41 -6.18 1.21
C LEU A 114 -4.80 -7.47 1.94
N LEU A 115 -6.10 -7.72 2.12
CA LEU A 115 -6.62 -8.92 2.78
C LEU A 115 -6.23 -10.19 2.03
N SER A 116 -6.45 -10.23 0.71
CA SER A 116 -6.16 -11.41 -0.12
C SER A 116 -4.65 -11.67 -0.22
N PHE A 117 -3.83 -10.63 -0.38
CA PHE A 117 -2.38 -10.78 -0.48
C PHE A 117 -1.75 -11.17 0.85
N SER A 118 -2.20 -10.56 1.94
CA SER A 118 -1.82 -10.94 3.29
C SER A 118 -2.17 -12.40 3.57
N GLY A 119 -3.39 -12.85 3.29
CA GLY A 119 -3.79 -14.26 3.44
C GLY A 119 -3.01 -15.22 2.54
N LEU A 120 -2.77 -14.85 1.27
CA LEU A 120 -2.02 -15.69 0.33
C LEU A 120 -0.55 -15.82 0.74
N SER A 121 0.05 -14.74 1.25
CA SER A 121 1.42 -14.77 1.76
C SER A 121 1.55 -15.65 3.02
N ALA A 122 0.55 -15.64 3.91
CA ALA A 122 0.48 -16.57 5.05
C ALA A 122 0.38 -18.04 4.59
N LEU A 123 -0.38 -18.31 3.53
CA LEU A 123 -0.56 -19.66 3.00
C LEU A 123 0.70 -20.19 2.29
N VAL A 124 1.31 -19.38 1.42
CA VAL A 124 2.39 -19.82 0.50
C VAL A 124 3.77 -19.67 1.14
N VAL A 125 4.05 -18.51 1.73
CA VAL A 125 5.39 -18.19 2.25
C VAL A 125 5.50 -18.56 3.73
N GLN A 126 4.40 -18.41 4.49
CA GLN A 126 4.29 -18.64 5.94
C GLN A 126 5.21 -17.71 6.76
N GLN A 127 6.52 -17.85 6.62
CA GLN A 127 7.52 -17.10 7.37
C GLN A 127 8.64 -16.59 6.47
N VAL A 128 9.11 -15.40 6.75
CA VAL A 128 10.30 -14.80 6.14
C VAL A 128 11.30 -14.54 7.24
N SER A 129 12.52 -15.07 7.12
CA SER A 129 13.60 -14.75 8.05
C SER A 129 14.25 -13.43 7.65
N ILE A 130 14.20 -12.44 8.54
CA ILE A 130 14.87 -11.15 8.39
C ILE A 130 15.84 -11.03 9.56
N TYR A 131 17.16 -10.99 9.29
CA TYR A 131 18.20 -11.02 10.33
C TYR A 131 18.05 -12.16 11.34
N GLU A 132 17.77 -13.38 10.85
CA GLU A 132 17.53 -14.58 11.67
C GLU A 132 16.30 -14.52 12.59
N ILE A 133 15.45 -13.51 12.42
CA ILE A 133 14.18 -13.38 13.15
C ILE A 133 13.04 -13.77 12.21
N PRO A 134 12.28 -14.84 12.54
CA PRO A 134 11.16 -15.27 11.71
C PRO A 134 10.02 -14.26 11.83
N LEU A 135 9.66 -13.66 10.69
CA LEU A 135 8.53 -12.77 10.54
C LEU A 135 7.41 -13.49 9.81
N ARG A 136 6.17 -13.37 10.30
CA ARG A 136 5.00 -13.94 9.64
C ARG A 136 4.76 -13.23 8.30
N ALA A 137 4.81 -13.98 7.21
CA ALA A 137 4.74 -13.40 5.86
C ALA A 137 3.42 -12.65 5.62
N GLY A 138 2.31 -13.15 6.17
CA GLY A 138 1.00 -12.48 6.13
C GLY A 138 0.71 -11.57 7.32
N GLY A 139 1.58 -11.48 8.32
CA GLY A 139 1.25 -10.81 9.58
C GLY A 139 0.06 -11.44 10.31
N LEU A 140 -0.46 -10.77 11.33
CA LEU A 140 -1.59 -11.22 12.14
C LEU A 140 -2.88 -11.36 11.32
N LEU A 141 -3.12 -10.39 10.43
CA LEU A 141 -4.32 -10.35 9.60
C LEU A 141 -4.34 -11.52 8.59
N GLY A 142 -3.22 -11.78 7.92
CA GLY A 142 -3.11 -12.86 6.94
C GLY A 142 -3.23 -14.23 7.58
N GLU A 143 -2.60 -14.43 8.75
CA GLU A 143 -2.74 -15.66 9.53
C GLU A 143 -4.19 -15.90 9.97
N ALA A 144 -4.88 -14.86 10.45
CA ALA A 144 -6.29 -14.98 10.82
C ALA A 144 -7.15 -15.39 9.61
N VAL A 145 -6.97 -14.71 8.47
CA VAL A 145 -7.67 -15.04 7.22
C VAL A 145 -7.39 -16.47 6.78
N HIS A 146 -6.11 -16.86 6.72
CA HIS A 146 -5.68 -18.20 6.34
C HIS A 146 -6.29 -19.27 7.27
N PHE A 147 -6.25 -19.04 8.58
CA PHE A 147 -6.82 -19.95 9.60
C PHE A 147 -8.32 -20.16 9.41
N TYR A 148 -9.10 -19.08 9.34
CA TYR A 148 -10.56 -19.18 9.18
C TYR A 148 -10.94 -19.79 7.83
N LEU A 149 -10.33 -19.36 6.72
CA LEU A 149 -10.67 -19.91 5.41
C LEU A 149 -10.29 -21.40 5.32
N THR A 150 -9.14 -21.80 5.86
CA THR A 150 -8.72 -23.21 5.81
C THR A 150 -9.59 -24.08 6.69
N TYR A 151 -10.06 -23.55 7.83
CA TYR A 151 -11.02 -24.24 8.69
C TYR A 151 -12.33 -24.56 7.96
N TYR A 152 -12.86 -23.65 7.14
CA TYR A 152 -14.14 -23.86 6.43
C TYR A 152 -14.00 -24.51 5.04
N PHE A 153 -12.96 -24.19 4.29
CA PHE A 153 -12.81 -24.53 2.86
C PHE A 153 -11.63 -25.43 2.54
N ASN A 154 -10.83 -25.82 3.55
CA ASN A 154 -9.57 -26.54 3.38
C ASN A 154 -8.55 -25.73 2.55
N LEU A 155 -7.35 -26.27 2.32
CA LEU A 155 -6.26 -25.56 1.66
C LEU A 155 -6.58 -25.19 0.21
N ALA A 156 -7.16 -26.14 -0.56
CA ALA A 156 -7.49 -25.92 -1.96
C ALA A 156 -8.56 -24.82 -2.14
N GLY A 157 -9.65 -24.86 -1.37
CA GLY A 157 -10.71 -23.85 -1.44
C GLY A 157 -10.24 -22.48 -0.98
N THR A 158 -9.41 -22.43 0.08
CA THR A 158 -8.80 -21.18 0.55
C THR A 158 -7.95 -20.52 -0.52
N SER A 159 -7.13 -21.30 -1.23
CA SER A 159 -6.26 -20.79 -2.28
C SER A 159 -7.07 -20.18 -3.43
N ILE A 160 -8.12 -20.89 -3.87
CA ILE A 160 -9.02 -20.41 -4.93
C ILE A 160 -9.74 -19.12 -4.51
N LEU A 161 -10.27 -19.05 -3.30
CA LEU A 161 -10.98 -17.87 -2.79
C LEU A 161 -10.05 -16.66 -2.65
N LEU A 162 -8.83 -16.85 -2.12
CA LEU A 162 -7.86 -15.77 -2.00
C LEU A 162 -7.44 -15.22 -3.37
N LEU A 163 -7.21 -16.10 -4.35
CA LEU A 163 -6.90 -15.70 -5.73
C LEU A 163 -8.08 -14.97 -6.38
N LEU A 164 -9.32 -15.45 -6.19
CA LEU A 164 -10.51 -14.79 -6.69
C LEU A 164 -10.64 -13.37 -6.11
N MET A 165 -10.52 -13.22 -4.79
CA MET A 165 -10.56 -11.92 -4.12
C MET A 165 -9.46 -10.99 -4.63
N MET A 166 -8.26 -11.52 -4.87
CA MET A 166 -7.15 -10.76 -5.45
C MET A 166 -7.49 -10.21 -6.84
N ILE A 167 -8.06 -11.05 -7.71
CA ILE A 167 -8.46 -10.66 -9.07
C ILE A 167 -9.56 -9.59 -9.02
N LEU A 168 -10.58 -9.78 -8.17
CA LEU A 168 -11.64 -8.80 -7.96
C LEU A 168 -11.09 -7.48 -7.42
N ALA A 169 -10.11 -7.53 -6.52
CA ALA A 169 -9.44 -6.35 -6.00
C ALA A 169 -8.74 -5.55 -7.11
N PHE A 170 -7.99 -6.24 -7.99
CA PHE A 170 -7.39 -5.59 -9.16
C PHE A 170 -8.42 -4.98 -10.10
N MET A 171 -9.54 -5.67 -10.36
CA MET A 171 -10.64 -5.15 -11.19
C MET A 171 -11.27 -3.88 -10.59
N LEU A 172 -11.38 -3.79 -9.26
CA LEU A 172 -11.91 -2.61 -8.59
C LEU A 172 -10.92 -1.43 -8.58
N MET A 173 -9.61 -1.73 -8.49
CA MET A 173 -8.56 -0.72 -8.48
C MET A 173 -8.24 -0.16 -9.86
N ILE A 174 -8.23 -1.04 -10.87
CA ILE A 174 -7.98 -0.72 -12.26
C ILE A 174 -9.36 -0.54 -12.90
N HIS A 175 -9.78 0.69 -13.14
CA HIS A 175 -10.93 0.99 -14.01
C HIS A 175 -10.63 0.61 -15.49
N LEU A 176 -10.15 -0.60 -15.76
CA LEU A 176 -10.30 -1.25 -17.07
C LEU A 176 -11.70 -1.84 -17.05
N SER A 177 -12.66 -1.01 -17.43
CA SER A 177 -13.96 -1.50 -17.85
C SER A 177 -13.72 -2.58 -18.92
N LEU A 178 -13.90 -3.86 -18.59
CA LEU A 178 -13.92 -4.94 -19.58
C LEU A 178 -15.00 -4.66 -20.64
N VAL A 179 -16.06 -3.94 -20.28
CA VAL A 179 -17.08 -3.42 -21.21
C VAL A 179 -16.47 -2.45 -22.23
N SER A 180 -15.49 -1.61 -21.84
CA SER A 180 -14.79 -0.70 -22.76
C SER A 180 -13.82 -1.43 -23.70
N ILE A 181 -13.28 -2.58 -23.31
CA ILE A 181 -12.45 -3.43 -24.18
C ILE A 181 -13.34 -4.30 -25.07
N ALA A 182 -14.46 -4.80 -24.55
CA ALA A 182 -15.44 -5.59 -25.30
C ALA A 182 -16.18 -4.77 -26.36
N HIS A 183 -16.29 -3.44 -26.20
CA HIS A 183 -16.77 -2.55 -27.26
C HIS A 183 -15.77 -2.33 -28.39
N TRP A 184 -14.54 -2.86 -28.28
CA TRP A 184 -13.48 -2.71 -29.27
C TRP A 184 -13.25 -3.99 -30.10
N PHE A 185 -13.95 -5.08 -29.77
CA PHE A 185 -14.00 -6.33 -30.53
C PHE A 185 -15.41 -6.54 -31.09
#